data_AF-A0A7S6U5M0-F1
#
_entry.id   AF-A0A7S6U5M0-F1
#
_cell.length_a   1.000
_cell.length_b   1.000
_cell.length_c   1.000
_cell.angle_alpha   90.00
_cell.angle_beta   90.00
_cell.angle_gamma   90.00
#
_symmetry.space_group_name_H-M   'P 1'
#
loop_
_entity.id
_entity.type
_entity.pdbx_description
1 polymer ?
#
loop_
_entity_poly.entity_id
_entity_poly.type
_entity_poly.pdbx_seq_one_letter_code
_entity_poly.pdbx_strand_id
1 'polypeptide(L)'
;MRYTLPKITINIFLLITIMSTYLLLRIKPVKAAENVILRYGILEESISVEDLQKIAKTGIVPRQYQVYTQKFPPQEQQKFLEILRKKIPVNFVSLSRLLYTPVGSTILQDFSKLTFRKDEAGMQALRTALVHGSKTSEGLSVISFIQNYPSQNLVINVAEVPRVFGSFNLSYQQSNEFIQAITPQLAAKPTELNLPFDPGEVGTGKVQVINLPRLKDEQRQRLVPVDIYWSNAAISAKPVVILSHGYSSDRTDMRYIAEHLASHGYVVAALEHIGSNQDYRIHPIQGGLALLMKPQEFLERPKDISFILDQLAEFNQQEGHPLQGKLTTNKAMVIGHSFGGGTAMSIAGGELQVDFLRERCAQFLDTTVNFGEGLQCVAKTLPQDRYRLGDPRIKQAIALNPTTSLMFGETGLENIQIPTLILASSADQVTPALTEQIISFSKISAPKWLIGIMGATHGSIKDPISTANREEQGGVEVVGEQAADLHRYIKVITLAFAAQMTPQGEEYKIFLTPEYAQYASTQGFPIRLVTEIPADVLEKLQLPR
;
A
#
# COMPACT_ATOMS: atom_id res chain seq x y z
N MET A 1 85.80 -37.02 -8.59
CA MET A 1 84.63 -37.74 -8.05
C MET A 1 83.38 -37.23 -8.73
N ARG A 2 82.72 -38.06 -9.53
CA ARG A 2 81.39 -37.80 -10.09
C ARG A 2 80.36 -38.33 -9.09
N TYR A 3 79.44 -37.49 -8.62
CA TYR A 3 78.22 -37.93 -7.93
C TYR A 3 77.01 -37.56 -8.79
N THR A 4 76.34 -38.59 -9.30
CA THR A 4 75.05 -38.54 -9.96
C THR A 4 73.92 -38.47 -8.93
N LEU A 5 73.09 -37.44 -8.98
CA LEU A 5 71.81 -37.38 -8.28
C LEU A 5 70.73 -38.14 -9.09
N PRO A 6 69.82 -38.90 -8.46
CA PRO A 6 68.80 -39.66 -9.17
C PRO A 6 67.66 -38.75 -9.64
N LYS A 7 67.19 -39.00 -10.87
CA LYS A 7 65.95 -38.41 -11.40
C LYS A 7 64.76 -38.97 -10.62
N ILE A 8 64.12 -38.12 -9.82
CA ILE A 8 62.81 -38.39 -9.23
C ILE A 8 61.76 -37.90 -10.25
N THR A 9 61.27 -38.82 -11.08
CA THR A 9 60.07 -38.61 -11.91
C THR A 9 58.84 -38.75 -11.00
N ILE A 10 58.42 -37.65 -10.36
CA ILE A 10 57.13 -37.60 -9.69
C ILE A 10 56.04 -37.58 -10.76
N ASN A 11 55.23 -38.63 -10.75
CA ASN A 11 54.12 -38.84 -11.66
C ASN A 11 53.07 -37.74 -11.41
N ILE A 12 53.00 -36.72 -12.27
CA ILE A 12 52.05 -35.59 -12.17
C ILE A 12 50.60 -36.09 -12.05
N PHE A 13 50.31 -37.26 -12.62
CA PHE A 13 49.02 -37.94 -12.50
C PHE A 13 48.65 -38.32 -11.06
N LEU A 14 49.64 -38.71 -10.24
CA LEU A 14 49.47 -39.08 -8.83
C LEU A 14 49.20 -37.84 -7.97
N LEU A 15 49.86 -36.71 -8.27
CA LEU A 15 49.59 -35.43 -7.60
C LEU A 15 48.20 -34.88 -7.95
N ILE A 16 47.76 -35.01 -9.21
CA ILE A 16 46.41 -34.58 -9.61
C ILE A 16 45.34 -35.49 -9.01
N THR A 17 45.56 -36.81 -8.91
CA THR A 17 44.61 -37.73 -8.25
C THR A 17 44.57 -37.53 -6.74
N ILE A 18 45.70 -37.27 -6.09
CA ILE A 18 45.73 -36.95 -4.65
C ILE A 18 45.08 -35.58 -4.41
N MET A 19 45.31 -34.58 -5.25
CA MET A 19 44.70 -33.25 -5.10
C MET A 19 43.19 -33.27 -5.40
N SER A 20 42.74 -34.07 -6.38
CA SER A 20 41.30 -34.24 -6.67
C SER A 20 40.58 -35.07 -5.60
N THR A 21 41.21 -36.11 -5.04
CA THR A 21 40.67 -36.83 -3.87
C THR A 21 40.68 -35.97 -2.61
N TYR A 22 41.70 -35.12 -2.38
CA TYR A 22 41.70 -34.17 -1.26
C TYR A 22 40.63 -33.08 -1.41
N LEU A 23 40.35 -32.62 -2.63
CA LEU A 23 39.30 -31.64 -2.91
C LEU A 23 37.89 -32.26 -2.77
N LEU A 24 37.71 -33.52 -3.21
CA LEU A 24 36.46 -34.26 -3.06
C LEU A 24 36.18 -34.70 -1.60
N LEU A 25 37.21 -34.98 -0.81
CA LEU A 25 37.10 -35.33 0.62
C LEU A 25 36.79 -34.14 1.54
N ARG A 26 36.84 -32.90 1.03
CA ARG A 26 36.46 -31.68 1.77
C ARG A 26 35.11 -31.08 1.38
N ILE A 27 34.40 -31.67 0.42
CA ILE A 27 32.99 -31.33 0.20
C ILE A 27 32.18 -32.18 1.17
N LYS A 28 32.06 -31.72 2.42
CA LYS A 28 31.00 -32.26 3.28
C LYS A 28 29.68 -32.00 2.54
N PRO A 29 28.83 -33.02 2.33
CA PRO A 29 27.50 -32.75 1.79
C PRO A 29 26.88 -31.67 2.66
N VAL A 30 26.29 -30.66 2.02
CA VAL A 30 25.53 -29.63 2.73
C VAL A 30 24.47 -30.38 3.53
N LYS A 31 24.70 -30.52 4.84
CA LYS A 31 23.79 -31.27 5.68
C LYS A 31 22.50 -30.49 5.77
N ALA A 32 21.41 -31.18 5.44
CA ALA A 32 20.05 -30.79 5.76
C ALA A 32 19.94 -30.35 7.22
N ALA A 33 18.99 -29.47 7.54
CA ALA A 33 18.71 -29.21 8.95
C ALA A 33 18.20 -30.50 9.61
N GLU A 34 18.87 -30.88 10.68
CA GLU A 34 18.54 -32.02 11.54
C GLU A 34 17.67 -31.55 12.71
N ASN A 35 17.79 -30.27 13.10
CA ASN A 35 17.04 -29.66 14.20
C ASN A 35 16.46 -28.29 13.83
N VAL A 36 15.31 -27.98 14.42
CA VAL A 36 14.74 -26.62 14.47
C VAL A 36 14.91 -26.09 15.89
N ILE A 37 15.57 -24.95 16.03
CA ILE A 37 15.78 -24.28 17.31
C ILE A 37 14.85 -23.06 17.37
N LEU A 38 13.93 -23.05 18.31
CA LEU A 38 13.07 -21.91 18.62
C LEU A 38 13.79 -21.05 19.66
N ARG A 39 14.22 -19.85 19.26
CA ARG A 39 14.87 -18.88 20.13
C ARG A 39 13.87 -17.83 20.59
N TYR A 40 13.77 -17.62 21.90
CA TYR A 40 13.01 -16.54 22.53
C TYR A 40 13.91 -15.75 23.48
N GLY A 41 14.48 -14.65 22.98
CA GLY A 41 15.51 -13.89 23.71
C GLY A 41 16.76 -14.75 23.96
N ILE A 42 17.05 -15.03 25.23
CA ILE A 42 18.18 -15.87 25.67
C ILE A 42 17.83 -17.36 25.78
N LEU A 43 16.54 -17.73 25.66
CA LEU A 43 16.08 -19.12 25.76
C LEU A 43 16.09 -19.77 24.38
N GLU A 44 16.52 -21.03 24.31
CA GLU A 44 16.50 -21.85 23.11
C GLU A 44 15.86 -23.20 23.40
N GLU A 45 14.90 -23.59 22.58
CA GLU A 45 14.26 -24.91 22.61
C GLU A 45 14.50 -25.60 21.28
N SER A 46 14.85 -26.89 21.30
CA SER A 46 15.19 -27.64 20.09
C SER A 46 14.22 -28.77 19.84
N ILE A 47 13.76 -28.90 18.60
CA ILE A 47 12.97 -30.04 18.13
C ILE A 47 13.64 -30.68 16.92
N SER A 48 13.79 -32.00 16.95
CA SER A 48 14.37 -32.73 15.83
C SER A 48 13.40 -32.78 14.65
N VAL A 49 13.93 -32.77 13.42
CA VAL A 49 13.11 -32.90 12.21
C VAL A 49 12.42 -34.27 12.14
N GLU A 50 13.04 -35.31 12.70
CA GLU A 50 12.44 -36.64 12.83
C GLU A 50 11.20 -36.60 13.73
N ASP A 51 11.26 -35.90 14.86
CA ASP A 51 10.11 -35.73 15.74
C ASP A 51 9.01 -34.91 15.07
N LEU A 52 9.34 -33.83 14.35
CA LEU A 52 8.36 -33.07 13.56
C LEU A 52 7.66 -33.96 12.53
N GLN A 53 8.38 -34.88 11.88
CA GLN A 53 7.81 -35.86 10.95
C GLN A 53 6.90 -36.87 11.67
N LYS A 54 7.30 -37.37 12.84
CA LYS A 54 6.47 -38.27 13.65
C LYS A 54 5.19 -37.58 14.10
N ILE A 55 5.28 -36.33 14.55
CA ILE A 55 4.13 -35.49 14.92
C ILE A 55 3.22 -35.29 13.70
N ALA A 56 3.77 -34.90 12.55
CA ALA A 56 2.98 -34.72 11.34
C ALA A 56 2.27 -36.02 10.91
N LYS A 57 2.91 -37.18 11.05
CA LYS A 57 2.29 -38.48 10.70
C LYS A 57 1.23 -38.93 11.71
N THR A 58 1.54 -38.86 13.00
CA THR A 58 0.74 -39.50 14.05
C THR A 58 -0.23 -38.56 14.76
N GLY A 59 0.02 -37.25 14.71
CA GLY A 59 -0.66 -36.26 15.54
C GLY A 59 -0.24 -36.29 17.02
N ILE A 60 0.67 -37.18 17.41
CA ILE A 60 1.07 -37.38 18.81
C ILE A 60 2.36 -36.61 19.07
N VAL A 61 2.33 -35.73 20.08
CA VAL A 61 3.49 -34.98 20.54
C VAL A 61 4.30 -35.81 21.54
N PRO A 62 5.60 -36.06 21.28
CA PRO A 62 6.48 -36.76 22.22
C PRO A 62 6.48 -36.13 23.62
N ARG A 63 6.60 -36.96 24.65
CA ARG A 63 6.47 -36.56 26.06
C ARG A 63 7.36 -35.37 26.44
N GLN A 64 8.57 -35.30 25.89
CA GLN A 64 9.52 -34.22 26.14
C GLN A 64 9.05 -32.84 25.66
N TYR A 65 8.13 -32.78 24.69
CA TYR A 65 7.59 -31.50 24.18
C TYR A 65 6.18 -31.18 24.74
N GLN A 66 5.56 -32.09 25.49
CA GLN A 66 4.20 -31.92 26.01
C GLN A 66 4.06 -30.74 26.97
N VAL A 67 5.12 -30.40 27.72
CA VAL A 67 5.14 -29.25 28.63
C VAL A 67 4.91 -27.92 27.90
N TYR A 68 5.32 -27.85 26.63
CA TYR A 68 5.12 -26.67 25.79
C TYR A 68 3.75 -26.73 25.10
N THR A 69 3.32 -27.90 24.61
CA THR A 69 2.07 -28.02 23.85
C THR A 69 0.81 -27.93 24.72
N GLN A 70 0.85 -28.40 25.97
CA GLN A 70 -0.28 -28.32 26.91
C GLN A 70 -0.67 -26.89 27.29
N LYS A 71 0.19 -25.90 27.02
CA LYS A 71 -0.10 -24.48 27.24
C LYS A 71 -0.89 -23.84 26.10
N PHE A 72 -0.98 -24.49 24.94
CA PHE A 72 -1.70 -23.97 23.79
C PHE A 72 -3.16 -24.45 23.78
N PRO A 73 -4.12 -23.59 23.42
CA PRO A 73 -5.51 -23.99 23.19
C PRO A 73 -5.60 -25.14 22.17
N PRO A 74 -6.57 -26.07 22.32
CA PRO A 74 -6.73 -27.21 21.40
C PRO A 74 -6.84 -26.81 19.91
N GLN A 75 -7.44 -25.65 19.62
CA GLN A 75 -7.56 -25.12 18.27
C GLN A 75 -6.19 -24.77 17.65
N GLU A 76 -5.27 -24.22 18.44
CA GLU A 76 -3.94 -23.86 17.97
C GLU A 76 -3.06 -25.10 17.74
N GLN A 77 -3.22 -26.13 18.59
CA GLN A 77 -2.55 -27.42 18.41
C GLN A 77 -3.00 -28.08 17.08
N GLN A 78 -4.30 -28.03 16.78
CA GLN A 78 -4.85 -28.55 15.54
C GLN A 78 -4.33 -27.77 14.32
N LYS A 79 -4.34 -26.44 14.39
CA LYS A 79 -3.81 -25.57 13.32
C LYS A 79 -2.33 -25.82 13.05
N PHE A 80 -1.54 -26.04 14.09
CA PHE A 80 -0.13 -26.40 13.96
C PHE A 80 0.06 -27.72 13.21
N LEU A 81 -0.73 -28.75 13.56
CA LEU A 81 -0.72 -30.03 12.84
C LEU A 81 -1.14 -29.89 11.38
N GLU A 82 -2.14 -29.06 11.09
CA GLU A 82 -2.57 -28.76 9.72
C GLU A 82 -1.44 -28.10 8.92
N ILE A 83 -0.76 -27.11 9.48
CA ILE A 83 0.38 -26.43 8.84
C ILE A 83 1.52 -27.41 8.58
N LEU A 84 1.87 -28.27 9.55
CA LEU A 84 2.92 -29.28 9.38
C LEU A 84 2.61 -30.30 8.28
N ARG A 85 1.33 -30.64 8.10
CA ARG A 85 0.86 -31.58 7.08
C ARG A 85 0.63 -30.93 5.72
N LYS A 86 0.49 -29.61 5.67
CA LYS A 86 0.15 -28.88 4.46
C LYS A 86 1.25 -29.06 3.41
N LYS A 87 0.83 -29.53 2.24
CA LYS A 87 1.64 -29.65 1.05
C LYS A 87 1.17 -28.61 0.04
N ILE A 88 2.09 -27.78 -0.42
CA ILE A 88 1.83 -26.73 -1.39
C ILE A 88 2.34 -27.24 -2.75
N PRO A 89 1.46 -27.51 -3.72
CA PRO A 89 1.87 -27.93 -5.05
C PRO A 89 2.49 -26.73 -5.77
N VAL A 90 3.82 -26.63 -5.78
CA VAL A 90 4.55 -25.55 -6.44
C VAL A 90 5.57 -26.12 -7.41
N ASN A 91 5.59 -25.61 -8.64
CA ASN A 91 6.60 -25.98 -9.63
C ASN A 91 7.96 -25.36 -9.25
N PHE A 92 9.00 -26.19 -9.17
CA PHE A 92 10.38 -25.77 -8.85
C PHE A 92 10.91 -24.66 -9.77
N VAL A 93 10.64 -24.72 -11.08
CA VAL A 93 11.14 -23.73 -12.06
C VAL A 93 10.43 -22.39 -11.83
N SER A 94 9.10 -22.41 -11.66
CA SER A 94 8.32 -21.21 -11.39
C SER A 94 8.71 -20.56 -10.06
N LEU A 95 8.87 -21.36 -8.99
CA LEU A 95 9.31 -20.88 -7.68
C LEU A 95 10.72 -20.28 -7.75
N SER A 96 11.64 -20.95 -8.43
CA SER A 96 12.98 -20.42 -8.64
C SER A 96 12.93 -19.07 -9.34
N ARG A 97 12.21 -18.94 -10.46
CA ARG A 97 12.07 -17.66 -11.19
C ARG A 97 11.55 -16.55 -10.30
N LEU A 98 10.49 -16.80 -9.52
CA LEU A 98 9.92 -15.84 -8.58
C LEU A 98 10.96 -15.36 -7.55
N LEU A 99 11.69 -16.28 -6.91
CA LEU A 99 12.64 -15.98 -5.85
C LEU A 99 13.91 -15.22 -6.31
N TYR A 100 14.13 -15.10 -7.63
CA TYR A 100 15.17 -14.26 -8.23
C TYR A 100 14.65 -12.90 -8.74
N THR A 101 13.35 -12.64 -8.66
CA THR A 101 12.80 -11.30 -8.93
C THR A 101 13.09 -10.34 -7.76
N PRO A 102 12.95 -9.02 -7.95
CA PRO A 102 12.97 -8.05 -6.85
C PRO A 102 11.93 -8.35 -5.75
N VAL A 103 10.72 -8.78 -6.13
CA VAL A 103 9.64 -9.17 -5.20
C VAL A 103 10.07 -10.37 -4.36
N GLY A 104 10.53 -11.44 -5.00
CA GLY A 104 11.01 -12.63 -4.31
C GLY A 104 12.22 -12.35 -3.42
N SER A 105 13.10 -11.45 -3.83
CA SER A 105 14.26 -11.04 -3.05
C SER A 105 13.87 -10.26 -1.79
N THR A 106 12.85 -9.40 -1.89
CA THR A 106 12.29 -8.66 -0.75
C THR A 106 11.66 -9.63 0.27
N ILE A 107 10.85 -10.58 -0.21
CA ILE A 107 10.26 -11.63 0.65
C ILE A 107 11.37 -12.41 1.36
N LEU A 108 12.39 -12.86 0.64
CA LEU A 108 13.51 -13.59 1.23
C LEU A 108 14.28 -12.75 2.26
N GLN A 109 14.44 -11.46 2.02
CA GLN A 109 15.08 -10.54 2.95
C GLN A 109 14.28 -10.41 4.25
N ASP A 110 12.95 -10.27 4.17
CA ASP A 110 12.11 -10.20 5.36
C ASP A 110 12.08 -11.50 6.14
N PHE A 111 11.91 -12.64 5.45
CA PHE A 111 11.98 -13.96 6.09
C PHE A 111 13.37 -14.28 6.63
N SER A 112 14.45 -13.71 6.07
CA SER A 112 15.80 -13.91 6.62
C SER A 112 15.95 -13.33 8.02
N LYS A 113 15.14 -12.33 8.38
CA LYS A 113 15.12 -11.75 9.73
C LYS A 113 14.50 -12.72 10.75
N LEU A 114 13.70 -13.71 10.32
CA LEU A 114 13.19 -14.78 11.20
C LEU A 114 14.26 -15.81 11.53
N THR A 115 15.24 -16.00 10.64
CA THR A 115 16.24 -17.06 10.78
C THR A 115 17.56 -16.49 11.25
N PHE A 116 18.16 -17.05 12.29
CA PHE A 116 19.49 -16.64 12.72
C PHE A 116 20.58 -17.46 12.02
N ARG A 117 21.55 -16.77 11.42
CA ARG A 117 22.79 -17.37 10.89
C ARG A 117 23.99 -16.48 11.21
N LYS A 118 25.17 -17.09 11.32
CA LYS A 118 26.45 -16.38 11.58
C LYS A 118 27.15 -15.91 10.30
N ASP A 119 26.82 -16.51 9.16
CA ASP A 119 27.54 -16.36 7.87
C ASP A 119 26.90 -15.34 6.93
N GLU A 120 25.95 -14.53 7.42
CA GLU A 120 25.17 -13.52 6.68
C GLU A 120 24.43 -14.04 5.41
N ALA A 121 24.50 -15.34 5.12
CA ALA A 121 23.93 -15.98 3.93
C ALA A 121 22.45 -16.38 4.10
N GLY A 122 21.69 -15.62 4.89
CA GLY A 122 20.31 -15.94 5.26
C GLY A 122 19.36 -16.07 4.06
N MET A 123 19.41 -15.11 3.14
CA MET A 123 18.57 -15.11 1.94
C MET A 123 18.90 -16.27 1.00
N GLN A 124 20.19 -16.56 0.81
CA GLN A 124 20.65 -17.67 -0.02
C GLN A 124 20.20 -18.99 0.58
N ALA A 125 20.32 -19.14 1.91
CA ALA A 125 19.87 -20.34 2.61
C ALA A 125 18.36 -20.57 2.47
N LEU A 126 17.56 -19.53 2.64
CA LEU A 126 16.11 -19.58 2.45
C LEU A 126 15.73 -19.93 1.01
N ARG A 127 16.39 -19.29 0.03
CA ARG A 127 16.17 -19.57 -1.38
C ARG A 127 16.48 -21.03 -1.70
N THR A 128 17.62 -21.55 -1.27
CA THR A 128 18.01 -22.96 -1.45
C THR A 128 16.97 -23.89 -0.83
N ALA A 129 16.55 -23.63 0.41
CA ALA A 129 15.58 -24.46 1.11
C ALA A 129 14.22 -24.53 0.40
N LEU A 130 13.69 -23.39 -0.05
CA LEU A 130 12.42 -23.31 -0.78
C LEU A 130 12.50 -24.01 -2.14
N VAL A 131 13.56 -23.72 -2.89
CA VAL A 131 13.78 -24.23 -4.24
C VAL A 131 14.03 -25.75 -4.21
N HIS A 132 14.92 -26.24 -3.37
CA HIS A 132 15.16 -27.70 -3.30
C HIS A 132 14.01 -28.43 -2.60
N GLY A 133 13.40 -27.82 -1.58
CA GLY A 133 12.25 -28.37 -0.86
C GLY A 133 10.99 -28.51 -1.72
N SER A 134 10.90 -27.82 -2.86
CA SER A 134 9.80 -27.97 -3.84
C SER A 134 10.05 -29.03 -4.91
N LYS A 135 11.22 -29.70 -4.93
CA LYS A 135 11.52 -30.79 -5.88
C LYS A 135 10.93 -32.13 -5.46
N THR A 136 10.38 -32.21 -4.25
CA THR A 136 9.69 -33.40 -3.74
C THR A 136 8.46 -33.71 -4.60
N SER A 137 8.19 -34.98 -4.84
CA SER A 137 7.03 -35.44 -5.63
C SER A 137 5.69 -35.00 -5.05
N GLU A 138 5.66 -34.64 -3.78
CA GLU A 138 4.46 -34.23 -3.05
C GLU A 138 4.32 -32.70 -2.89
N GLY A 139 5.25 -31.90 -3.44
CA GLY A 139 5.27 -30.44 -3.33
C GLY A 139 5.97 -29.90 -2.08
N LEU A 140 6.03 -28.57 -1.95
CA LEU A 140 6.71 -27.88 -0.86
C LEU A 140 5.93 -28.00 0.45
N SER A 141 6.60 -28.31 1.54
CA SER A 141 6.04 -28.37 2.89
C SER A 141 7.01 -27.74 3.89
N VAL A 142 6.55 -27.47 5.11
CA VAL A 142 7.44 -27.00 6.20
C VAL A 142 8.56 -28.01 6.43
N ILE A 143 8.26 -29.31 6.41
CA ILE A 143 9.24 -30.38 6.61
C ILE A 143 10.25 -30.42 5.47
N SER A 144 9.79 -30.40 4.21
CA SER A 144 10.71 -30.46 3.06
C SER A 144 11.56 -29.20 2.95
N PHE A 145 11.05 -28.04 3.35
CA PHE A 145 11.82 -26.81 3.49
C PHE A 145 12.95 -26.97 4.52
N ILE A 146 12.63 -27.43 5.74
CA ILE A 146 13.63 -27.60 6.81
C ILE A 146 14.71 -28.61 6.37
N GLN A 147 14.30 -29.74 5.80
CA GLN A 147 15.22 -30.77 5.29
C GLN A 147 16.13 -30.28 4.15
N ASN A 148 15.79 -29.19 3.48
CA ASN A 148 16.62 -28.62 2.41
C ASN A 148 17.33 -27.33 2.83
N TYR A 149 17.21 -26.93 4.10
CA TYR A 149 17.89 -25.76 4.62
C TYR A 149 19.39 -26.04 4.80
N PRO A 150 20.30 -25.21 4.26
CA PRO A 150 21.73 -25.49 4.22
C PRO A 150 22.42 -25.11 5.54
N SER A 151 22.03 -25.78 6.62
CA SER A 151 22.62 -25.70 7.95
C SER A 151 22.10 -26.88 8.76
N GLN A 152 22.93 -27.42 9.67
CA GLN A 152 22.51 -28.48 10.58
C GLN A 152 21.36 -28.04 11.51
N ASN A 153 21.32 -26.75 11.86
CA ASN A 153 20.27 -26.17 12.70
C ASN A 153 19.58 -25.03 11.95
N LEU A 154 18.25 -25.08 11.89
CA LEU A 154 17.41 -23.94 11.53
C LEU A 154 17.04 -23.20 12.82
N VAL A 155 17.64 -22.05 13.08
CA VAL A 155 17.30 -21.23 14.25
C VAL A 155 16.22 -20.23 13.87
N ILE A 156 15.05 -20.31 14.49
CA ILE A 156 13.91 -19.40 14.31
C ILE A 156 13.86 -18.47 15.52
N ASN A 157 13.99 -17.17 15.28
CA ASN A 157 13.77 -16.16 16.30
C ASN A 157 12.26 -15.91 16.44
N VAL A 158 11.66 -16.50 17.47
CA VAL A 158 10.21 -16.45 17.70
C VAL A 158 9.75 -15.02 18.00
N ALA A 159 10.60 -14.18 18.59
CA ALA A 159 10.28 -12.78 18.85
C ALA A 159 10.09 -11.96 17.55
N GLU A 160 10.66 -12.41 16.43
CA GLU A 160 10.57 -11.74 15.13
C GLU A 160 9.35 -12.20 14.32
N VAL A 161 8.70 -13.30 14.72
CA VAL A 161 7.54 -13.89 14.01
C VAL A 161 6.41 -12.87 13.84
N PRO A 162 5.93 -12.18 14.89
CA PRO A 162 4.89 -11.16 14.73
C PRO A 162 5.34 -10.01 13.83
N ARG A 163 6.62 -9.62 13.86
CA ARG A 163 7.14 -8.51 13.04
C ARG A 163 7.18 -8.87 11.56
N VAL A 164 7.67 -10.06 11.22
CA VAL A 164 7.83 -10.47 9.81
C VAL A 164 6.51 -10.90 9.19
N PHE A 165 5.66 -11.60 9.93
CA PHE A 165 4.32 -11.93 9.43
C PHE A 165 3.38 -10.72 9.46
N GLY A 166 3.49 -9.84 10.46
CA GLY A 166 2.79 -8.56 10.50
C GLY A 166 3.23 -7.59 9.40
N SER A 167 4.45 -7.72 8.85
CA SER A 167 4.90 -6.99 7.66
C SER A 167 4.51 -7.67 6.34
N PHE A 168 3.97 -8.89 6.38
CA PHE A 168 3.56 -9.60 5.16
C PHE A 168 2.24 -9.03 4.65
N ASN A 169 2.35 -8.09 3.72
CA ASN A 169 1.20 -7.45 3.10
C ASN A 169 0.59 -8.37 2.03
N LEU A 170 -0.26 -9.30 2.46
CA LEU A 170 -0.98 -10.22 1.56
C LEU A 170 -1.83 -9.47 0.53
N SER A 171 -2.48 -8.37 0.94
CA SER A 171 -3.29 -7.52 0.06
C SER A 171 -2.43 -6.87 -1.04
N TYR A 172 -1.17 -6.53 -0.77
CA TYR A 172 -0.21 -6.07 -1.78
C TYR A 172 0.23 -7.20 -2.71
N GLN A 173 0.49 -8.40 -2.19
CA GLN A 173 0.81 -9.57 -3.03
C GLN A 173 -0.34 -9.87 -4.01
N GLN A 174 -1.58 -9.91 -3.52
CA GLN A 174 -2.78 -10.08 -4.34
C GLN A 174 -2.91 -8.98 -5.39
N SER A 175 -2.68 -7.71 -4.99
CA SER A 175 -2.69 -6.58 -5.92
C SER A 175 -1.65 -6.75 -7.02
N ASN A 176 -0.43 -7.14 -6.67
CA ASN A 176 0.65 -7.32 -7.63
C ASN A 176 0.38 -8.50 -8.59
N GLU A 177 -0.16 -9.62 -8.10
CA GLU A 177 -0.58 -10.75 -8.93
C GLU A 177 -1.68 -10.33 -9.92
N PHE A 178 -2.69 -9.60 -9.45
CA PHE A 178 -3.75 -9.07 -10.31
C PHE A 178 -3.21 -8.12 -11.38
N ILE A 179 -2.39 -7.14 -10.99
CA ILE A 179 -1.79 -6.19 -11.93
C ILE A 179 -0.97 -6.94 -12.98
N GLN A 180 -0.12 -7.88 -12.60
CA GLN A 180 0.66 -8.70 -13.54
C GLN A 180 -0.23 -9.48 -14.52
N ALA A 181 -1.35 -10.02 -14.05
CA ALA A 181 -2.29 -10.79 -14.87
C ALA A 181 -3.02 -9.92 -15.92
N ILE A 182 -3.13 -8.60 -15.70
CA ILE A 182 -3.77 -7.67 -16.63
C ILE A 182 -2.76 -6.81 -17.41
N THR A 183 -1.51 -6.70 -16.97
CA THR A 183 -0.45 -5.91 -17.63
C THR A 183 -0.35 -6.08 -19.15
N PRO A 184 -0.45 -7.30 -19.73
CA PRO A 184 -0.42 -7.46 -21.19
C PRO A 184 -1.55 -6.72 -21.92
N GLN A 185 -2.72 -6.59 -21.28
CA GLN A 185 -3.86 -5.83 -21.77
C GLN A 185 -3.68 -4.31 -21.57
N LEU A 186 -2.77 -3.92 -20.67
CA LEU A 186 -2.45 -2.55 -20.31
C LEU A 186 -1.19 -2.01 -21.03
N ALA A 187 -0.66 -2.68 -22.07
CA ALA A 187 0.52 -2.20 -22.79
C ALA A 187 0.28 -0.84 -23.47
N ALA A 188 1.28 0.06 -23.44
CA ALA A 188 1.22 1.36 -24.09
C ALA A 188 1.12 1.20 -25.61
N LYS A 189 0.11 1.84 -26.21
CA LYS A 189 -0.02 1.99 -27.65
C LYS A 189 0.35 3.44 -27.99
N PRO A 190 1.13 3.68 -29.06
CA PRO A 190 1.31 5.03 -29.56
C PRO A 190 -0.05 5.61 -29.96
N THR A 191 -0.44 6.70 -29.32
CA THR A 191 -1.68 7.42 -29.61
C THR A 191 -1.31 8.82 -30.04
N GLU A 192 -1.53 9.16 -31.31
CA GLU A 192 -1.47 10.55 -31.76
C GLU A 192 -2.76 11.24 -31.34
N LEU A 193 -2.63 12.30 -30.54
CA LEU A 193 -3.75 13.08 -30.04
C LEU A 193 -3.45 14.56 -30.29
N ASN A 194 -4.37 15.25 -30.98
CA ASN A 194 -4.27 16.69 -31.15
C ASN A 194 -4.95 17.38 -29.97
N LEU A 195 -4.15 18.02 -29.11
CA LEU A 195 -4.65 18.68 -27.91
C LEU A 195 -5.01 20.14 -28.22
N PRO A 196 -6.15 20.64 -27.75
CA PRO A 196 -6.56 22.03 -27.98
C PRO A 196 -5.66 23.03 -27.24
N PHE A 197 -5.06 22.60 -26.11
CA PHE A 197 -4.12 23.34 -25.28
C PHE A 197 -3.45 22.37 -24.29
N ASP A 198 -2.49 22.86 -23.52
CA ASP A 198 -1.83 22.09 -22.47
C ASP A 198 -2.32 22.52 -21.07
N PRO A 199 -3.19 21.73 -20.41
CA PRO A 199 -3.67 22.01 -19.06
C PRO A 199 -2.60 21.85 -17.98
N GLY A 200 -1.45 21.23 -18.29
CA GLY A 200 -0.37 21.04 -17.32
C GLY A 200 0.43 22.32 -17.05
N GLU A 201 0.30 23.31 -17.94
CA GLU A 201 0.91 24.62 -17.79
C GLU A 201 0.28 25.43 -16.64
N VAL A 202 1.09 26.28 -16.04
CA VAL A 202 0.64 27.17 -14.97
C VAL A 202 -0.41 28.15 -15.53
N GLY A 203 -1.50 28.35 -14.80
CA GLY A 203 -2.54 29.29 -15.20
C GLY A 203 -2.09 30.74 -15.10
N THR A 204 -2.92 31.66 -15.60
CA THR A 204 -2.60 33.09 -15.69
C THR A 204 -2.65 33.83 -14.35
N GLY A 205 -3.24 33.23 -13.32
CA GLY A 205 -3.41 33.83 -12.01
C GLY A 205 -2.15 33.78 -11.16
N LYS A 206 -1.79 34.91 -10.54
CA LYS A 206 -0.72 34.94 -9.53
C LYS A 206 -1.25 34.41 -8.21
N VAL A 207 -0.77 33.25 -7.80
CA VAL A 207 -1.22 32.56 -6.58
C VAL A 207 -0.85 33.35 -5.32
N GLN A 208 -1.79 33.41 -4.39
CA GLN A 208 -1.68 33.96 -3.05
C GLN A 208 -2.25 32.94 -2.04
N VAL A 209 -1.75 32.98 -0.80
CA VAL A 209 -2.15 32.06 0.24
C VAL A 209 -2.62 32.84 1.46
N ILE A 210 -3.83 32.53 1.94
CA ILE A 210 -4.32 32.97 3.25
C ILE A 210 -4.08 31.80 4.22
N ASN A 211 -3.16 31.99 5.16
CA ASN A 211 -2.84 30.99 6.18
C ASN A 211 -3.65 31.26 7.46
N LEU A 212 -4.45 30.28 7.89
CA LEU A 212 -5.26 30.34 9.11
C LEU A 212 -4.89 29.17 10.02
N PRO A 213 -3.75 29.24 10.73
CA PRO A 213 -3.19 28.09 11.46
C PRO A 213 -3.96 27.78 12.75
N ARG A 214 -4.86 28.69 13.17
CA ARG A 214 -5.65 28.58 14.41
C ARG A 214 -7.14 28.79 14.17
N LEU A 215 -7.62 28.52 12.96
CA LEU A 215 -9.05 28.53 12.69
C LEU A 215 -9.75 27.48 13.55
N LYS A 216 -10.77 27.88 14.28
CA LYS A 216 -11.41 27.06 15.31
C LYS A 216 -12.90 26.93 15.02
N ASP A 217 -13.37 25.69 15.02
CA ASP A 217 -14.78 25.37 15.10
C ASP A 217 -15.22 25.48 16.56
N GLU A 218 -15.88 26.59 16.90
CA GLU A 218 -16.34 26.85 18.26
C GLU A 218 -17.46 25.89 18.70
N GLN A 219 -18.25 25.34 17.79
CA GLN A 219 -19.30 24.38 18.16
C GLN A 219 -18.71 23.04 18.59
N ARG A 220 -17.67 22.58 17.88
CA ARG A 220 -16.99 21.32 18.17
C ARG A 220 -15.77 21.47 19.10
N GLN A 221 -15.41 22.70 19.46
CA GLN A 221 -14.18 23.05 20.18
C GLN A 221 -12.93 22.41 19.53
N ARG A 222 -12.88 22.48 18.20
CA ARG A 222 -11.87 21.78 17.38
C ARG A 222 -11.06 22.78 16.56
N LEU A 223 -9.75 22.58 16.52
CA LEU A 223 -8.87 23.34 15.65
C LEU A 223 -8.88 22.71 14.25
N VAL A 224 -9.07 23.53 13.22
CA VAL A 224 -9.07 23.12 11.81
C VAL A 224 -8.17 24.08 11.03
N PRO A 225 -6.83 23.98 11.18
CA PRO A 225 -5.90 24.82 10.43
C PRO A 225 -6.13 24.68 8.93
N VAL A 226 -6.05 25.79 8.18
CA VAL A 226 -6.29 25.78 6.73
C VAL A 226 -5.38 26.75 6.00
N ASP A 227 -4.90 26.33 4.83
CA ASP A 227 -4.25 27.18 3.83
C ASP A 227 -5.21 27.36 2.65
N ILE A 228 -5.60 28.61 2.38
CA ILE A 228 -6.50 28.94 1.27
C ILE A 228 -5.69 29.55 0.13
N TYR A 229 -5.52 28.78 -0.93
CA TYR A 229 -4.84 29.16 -2.17
C TYR A 229 -5.86 29.79 -3.12
N TRP A 230 -5.55 30.99 -3.60
CA TRP A 230 -6.39 31.72 -4.54
C TRP A 230 -5.52 32.59 -5.46
N SER A 231 -6.10 33.26 -6.45
CA SER A 231 -5.37 34.19 -7.30
C SER A 231 -6.25 35.35 -7.75
N ASN A 232 -5.64 36.35 -8.38
CA ASN A 232 -6.37 37.44 -9.04
C ASN A 232 -7.28 36.97 -10.19
N ALA A 233 -7.11 35.73 -10.68
CA ALA A 233 -7.99 35.10 -11.67
C ALA A 233 -9.21 34.39 -11.06
N ALA A 234 -9.36 34.41 -9.72
CA ALA A 234 -10.47 33.75 -9.03
C ALA A 234 -11.83 34.40 -9.35
N ILE A 235 -12.78 33.56 -9.75
CA ILE A 235 -14.15 33.93 -10.12
C ILE A 235 -15.17 32.95 -9.50
N SER A 236 -16.34 33.45 -9.14
CA SER A 236 -17.40 32.65 -8.50
C SER A 236 -18.02 31.59 -9.41
N ALA A 237 -17.79 31.64 -10.74
CA ALA A 237 -18.25 30.60 -11.65
C ALA A 237 -17.54 29.25 -11.45
N LYS A 238 -16.37 29.25 -10.80
CA LYS A 238 -15.59 28.04 -10.54
C LYS A 238 -15.94 27.44 -9.17
N PRO A 239 -15.97 26.10 -9.06
CA PRO A 239 -16.19 25.45 -7.78
C PRO A 239 -15.06 25.74 -6.80
N VAL A 240 -15.39 25.70 -5.51
CA VAL A 240 -14.38 25.60 -4.45
C VAL A 240 -13.81 24.19 -4.43
N VAL A 241 -12.49 24.07 -4.26
CA VAL A 241 -11.82 22.77 -4.12
C VAL A 241 -11.31 22.62 -2.70
N ILE A 242 -11.57 21.48 -2.07
CA ILE A 242 -11.11 21.17 -0.73
C ILE A 242 -10.11 20.03 -0.79
N LEU A 243 -8.94 20.18 -0.16
CA LEU A 243 -7.89 19.17 -0.09
C LEU A 243 -7.85 18.54 1.31
N SER A 244 -7.86 17.20 1.36
CA SER A 244 -7.78 16.41 2.60
C SER A 244 -6.58 15.45 2.55
N HIS A 245 -5.63 15.64 3.49
CA HIS A 245 -4.35 14.93 3.51
C HIS A 245 -4.44 13.47 3.99
N GLY A 246 -3.39 12.66 3.78
CA GLY A 246 -3.32 11.29 4.32
C GLY A 246 -3.16 11.21 5.85
N TYR A 247 -3.21 10.00 6.42
CA TYR A 247 -2.88 9.81 7.84
C TYR A 247 -1.41 10.18 8.13
N SER A 248 -1.13 10.78 9.28
CA SER A 248 0.21 11.24 9.67
C SER A 248 0.83 12.21 8.66
N SER A 249 0.00 13.03 8.00
CA SER A 249 0.40 14.08 7.06
C SER A 249 -0.18 15.44 7.48
N ASP A 250 -0.06 16.47 6.63
CA ASP A 250 -0.57 17.80 6.92
C ASP A 250 -1.14 18.50 5.67
N ARG A 251 -1.60 19.74 5.83
CA ARG A 251 -2.20 20.56 4.76
C ARG A 251 -1.26 20.90 3.58
N THR A 252 0.03 20.57 3.66
CA THR A 252 1.00 20.75 2.56
C THR A 252 1.17 19.50 1.68
N ASP A 253 0.52 18.38 2.03
CA ASP A 253 0.65 17.07 1.34
C ASP A 253 0.38 17.10 -0.16
N MET A 254 -0.47 18.03 -0.62
CA MET A 254 -0.90 18.17 -2.01
C MET A 254 -0.81 19.63 -2.50
N ARG A 255 0.15 20.40 -1.97
CA ARG A 255 0.29 21.84 -2.27
C ARG A 255 0.44 22.12 -3.77
N TYR A 256 1.20 21.32 -4.52
CA TYR A 256 1.32 21.50 -5.98
C TYR A 256 -0.02 21.43 -6.73
N ILE A 257 -1.01 20.66 -6.22
CA ILE A 257 -2.37 20.62 -6.77
C ILE A 257 -3.09 21.93 -6.44
N ALA A 258 -2.97 22.39 -5.19
CA ALA A 258 -3.57 23.64 -4.73
C ALA A 258 -3.07 24.85 -5.54
N GLU A 259 -1.76 24.99 -5.70
CA GLU A 259 -1.13 26.07 -6.45
C GLU A 259 -1.52 26.03 -7.94
N HIS A 260 -1.53 24.83 -8.54
CA HIS A 260 -1.91 24.69 -9.94
C HIS A 260 -3.37 25.10 -10.17
N LEU A 261 -4.32 24.55 -9.41
CA LEU A 261 -5.73 24.91 -9.52
C LEU A 261 -5.96 26.41 -9.21
N ALA A 262 -5.28 26.96 -8.19
CA ALA A 262 -5.37 28.39 -7.86
C ALA A 262 -4.84 29.29 -8.97
N SER A 263 -3.76 28.90 -9.66
CA SER A 263 -3.24 29.63 -10.83
C SER A 263 -4.24 29.65 -11.98
N HIS A 264 -5.10 28.63 -12.07
CA HIS A 264 -6.23 28.54 -12.99
C HIS A 264 -7.51 29.19 -12.44
N GLY A 265 -7.44 29.97 -11.36
CA GLY A 265 -8.57 30.75 -10.85
C GLY A 265 -9.60 29.97 -10.03
N TYR A 266 -9.27 28.77 -9.57
CA TYR A 266 -10.04 28.10 -8.51
C TYR A 266 -9.64 28.65 -7.14
N VAL A 267 -10.51 28.54 -6.15
CA VAL A 267 -10.13 28.74 -4.75
C VAL A 267 -10.02 27.37 -4.11
N VAL A 268 -8.85 27.09 -3.55
CA VAL A 268 -8.51 25.79 -2.98
C VAL A 268 -8.22 25.94 -1.50
N ALA A 269 -8.93 25.20 -0.65
CA ALA A 269 -8.67 25.14 0.78
C ALA A 269 -8.04 23.80 1.15
N ALA A 270 -6.78 23.82 1.58
CA ALA A 270 -6.09 22.66 2.12
C ALA A 270 -6.15 22.71 3.64
N LEU A 271 -6.93 21.80 4.23
CA LEU A 271 -7.12 21.76 5.67
C LEU A 271 -6.25 20.70 6.34
N GLU A 272 -5.97 20.91 7.61
CA GLU A 272 -5.30 19.97 8.48
C GLU A 272 -6.26 19.38 9.51
N HIS A 273 -6.30 18.06 9.58
CA HIS A 273 -7.15 17.31 10.50
C HIS A 273 -6.38 16.96 11.77
N ILE A 274 -6.48 17.83 12.78
CA ILE A 274 -5.89 17.60 14.11
C ILE A 274 -6.51 16.33 14.71
N GLY A 275 -5.68 15.37 15.09
CA GLY A 275 -6.14 14.03 15.51
C GLY A 275 -5.66 12.91 14.60
N SER A 276 -5.26 13.26 13.37
CA SER A 276 -4.69 12.34 12.38
C SER A 276 -3.60 12.97 11.51
N ASN A 277 -3.13 14.17 11.87
CA ASN A 277 -2.07 14.93 11.22
C ASN A 277 -0.67 14.39 11.59
N GLN A 278 0.40 15.05 11.13
CA GLN A 278 1.80 14.62 11.29
C GLN A 278 2.26 14.37 12.74
N ASP A 279 1.53 14.88 13.73
CA ASP A 279 1.77 14.64 15.15
C ASP A 279 1.36 13.21 15.58
N TYR A 280 0.47 12.56 14.81
CA TYR A 280 -0.05 11.21 15.06
C TYR A 280 0.77 10.18 14.28
N ARG A 281 2.06 10.12 14.61
CA ARG A 281 2.99 9.17 13.97
C ARG A 281 2.69 7.74 14.39
N ILE A 282 3.12 6.81 13.55
CA ILE A 282 3.07 5.38 13.85
C ILE A 282 4.19 5.08 14.86
N HIS A 283 3.82 4.56 16.02
CA HIS A 283 4.80 4.17 17.03
C HIS A 283 5.05 2.66 16.96
N PRO A 284 6.32 2.21 16.85
CA PRO A 284 6.64 0.81 17.01
C PRO A 284 6.32 0.40 18.46
N ILE A 285 5.52 -0.64 18.62
CA ILE A 285 5.23 -1.26 19.92
C ILE A 285 5.72 -2.71 19.92
N GLN A 286 5.90 -3.27 21.11
CA GLN A 286 6.29 -4.67 21.25
C GLN A 286 5.17 -5.56 20.68
N GLY A 287 5.42 -6.16 19.52
CA GLY A 287 4.44 -6.99 18.82
C GLY A 287 3.70 -6.33 17.64
N GLY A 288 3.99 -5.07 17.27
CA GLY A 288 3.35 -4.45 16.09
C GLY A 288 3.54 -2.93 15.94
N LEU A 289 2.64 -2.30 15.19
CA LEU A 289 2.55 -0.85 15.03
C LEU A 289 1.30 -0.35 15.77
N ALA A 290 1.45 0.67 16.61
CA ALA A 290 0.31 1.32 17.26
C ALA A 290 -0.17 2.52 16.43
N LEU A 291 -1.45 2.50 16.08
CA LEU A 291 -2.17 3.66 15.56
C LEU A 291 -2.78 4.42 16.73
N LEU A 292 -2.28 5.62 17.03
CA LEU A 292 -2.71 6.43 18.18
C LEU A 292 -3.93 7.32 17.87
N MET A 293 -4.59 7.09 16.73
CA MET A 293 -5.75 7.86 16.29
C MET A 293 -7.01 7.47 17.06
N LYS A 294 -7.82 8.46 17.43
CA LYS A 294 -9.15 8.22 17.99
C LYS A 294 -10.13 7.77 16.88
N PRO A 295 -11.05 6.82 17.13
CA PRO A 295 -12.05 6.39 16.16
C PRO A 295 -12.96 7.53 15.67
N GLN A 296 -13.14 8.57 16.49
CA GLN A 296 -13.93 9.75 16.14
C GLN A 296 -13.38 10.49 14.91
N GLU A 297 -12.10 10.34 14.55
CA GLU A 297 -11.55 11.01 13.36
C GLU A 297 -12.24 10.59 12.06
N PHE A 298 -12.81 9.39 11.98
CA PHE A 298 -13.64 8.99 10.83
C PHE A 298 -14.93 9.82 10.70
N LEU A 299 -15.40 10.41 11.81
CA LEU A 299 -16.56 11.29 11.85
C LEU A 299 -16.16 12.76 11.75
N GLU A 300 -15.06 13.15 12.39
CA GLU A 300 -14.63 14.55 12.48
C GLU A 300 -14.02 15.06 11.17
N ARG A 301 -13.35 14.22 10.40
CA ARG A 301 -12.72 14.65 9.15
C ARG A 301 -13.72 15.13 8.08
N PRO A 302 -14.84 14.43 7.79
CA PRO A 302 -15.90 14.99 6.95
C PRO A 302 -16.50 16.28 7.52
N LYS A 303 -16.71 16.36 8.84
CA LYS A 303 -17.23 17.58 9.48
C LYS A 303 -16.28 18.77 9.39
N ASP A 304 -14.97 18.54 9.42
CA ASP A 304 -13.96 19.58 9.19
C ASP A 304 -14.10 20.21 7.80
N ILE A 305 -14.39 19.39 6.78
CA ILE A 305 -14.64 19.89 5.42
C ILE A 305 -15.94 20.72 5.38
N SER A 306 -17.03 20.23 5.98
CA SER A 306 -18.29 21.00 6.08
C SER A 306 -18.09 22.34 6.78
N PHE A 307 -17.33 22.36 7.88
CA PHE A 307 -16.98 23.59 8.60
C PHE A 307 -16.18 24.57 7.73
N ILE A 308 -15.18 24.09 6.97
CA ILE A 308 -14.42 24.96 6.06
C ILE A 308 -15.31 25.54 4.97
N LEU A 309 -16.28 24.78 4.44
CA LEU A 309 -17.25 25.31 3.48
C LEU A 309 -18.15 26.40 4.08
N ASP A 310 -18.51 26.29 5.36
CA ASP A 310 -19.23 27.34 6.09
C ASP A 310 -18.36 28.60 6.23
N GLN A 311 -17.11 28.46 6.70
CA GLN A 311 -16.19 29.59 6.85
C GLN A 311 -15.90 30.29 5.51
N LEU A 312 -15.75 29.53 4.42
CA LEU A 312 -15.58 30.10 3.09
C LEU A 312 -16.83 30.88 2.64
N ALA A 313 -18.04 30.45 3.06
CA ALA A 313 -19.27 31.17 2.74
C ALA A 313 -19.32 32.52 3.48
N GLU A 314 -18.87 32.56 4.73
CA GLU A 314 -18.74 33.80 5.52
C GLU A 314 -17.70 34.75 4.90
N PHE A 315 -16.50 34.25 4.58
CA PHE A 315 -15.44 35.02 3.93
C PHE A 315 -15.82 35.58 2.56
N ASN A 316 -16.75 34.91 1.86
CA ASN A 316 -17.29 35.39 0.59
C ASN A 316 -18.20 36.61 0.75
N GLN A 317 -18.85 36.76 1.92
CA GLN A 317 -19.80 37.84 2.22
C GLN A 317 -19.17 38.97 3.04
N GLN A 318 -18.05 38.70 3.72
CA GLN A 318 -17.37 39.66 4.57
C GLN A 318 -16.78 40.83 3.76
N GLU A 319 -17.20 42.05 4.09
CA GLU A 319 -16.71 43.27 3.46
C GLU A 319 -15.20 43.44 3.66
N GLY A 320 -14.47 43.72 2.57
CA GLY A 320 -13.03 43.92 2.58
C GLY A 320 -12.20 42.64 2.65
N HIS A 321 -12.83 41.47 2.74
CA HIS A 321 -12.11 40.20 2.70
C HIS A 321 -11.60 39.92 1.27
N PRO A 322 -10.37 39.38 1.08
CA PRO A 322 -9.81 39.15 -0.27
C PRO A 322 -10.65 38.22 -1.17
N LEU A 323 -11.43 37.34 -0.54
CA LEU A 323 -12.32 36.39 -1.22
C LEU A 323 -13.76 36.90 -1.41
N GLN A 324 -14.06 38.14 -1.02
CA GLN A 324 -15.39 38.72 -1.13
C GLN A 324 -15.92 38.62 -2.57
N GLY A 325 -17.07 37.97 -2.74
CA GLY A 325 -17.74 37.77 -4.03
C GLY A 325 -17.03 36.82 -5.01
N LYS A 326 -16.00 36.08 -4.58
CA LYS A 326 -15.20 35.17 -5.44
C LYS A 326 -15.58 33.71 -5.35
N LEU A 327 -16.46 33.31 -4.42
CA LEU A 327 -16.72 31.91 -4.08
C LEU A 327 -18.16 31.49 -4.37
N THR A 328 -18.31 30.23 -4.77
CA THR A 328 -19.60 29.52 -4.81
C THR A 328 -19.48 28.25 -3.98
N THR A 329 -19.74 28.34 -2.68
CA THR A 329 -19.49 27.27 -1.71
C THR A 329 -20.54 26.15 -1.73
N ASN A 330 -21.68 26.34 -2.40
CA ASN A 330 -22.68 25.29 -2.64
C ASN A 330 -22.33 24.38 -3.85
N LYS A 331 -21.17 24.63 -4.46
CA LYS A 331 -20.62 23.88 -5.60
C LYS A 331 -19.16 23.57 -5.31
N ALA A 332 -18.92 22.53 -4.53
CA ALA A 332 -17.59 22.18 -4.07
C ALA A 332 -17.13 20.82 -4.61
N MET A 333 -15.82 20.67 -4.69
CA MET A 333 -15.12 19.44 -5.03
C MET A 333 -14.20 19.06 -3.89
N VAL A 334 -14.11 17.77 -3.56
CA VAL A 334 -13.12 17.28 -2.57
C VAL A 334 -12.08 16.43 -3.27
N ILE A 335 -10.81 16.67 -2.97
CA ILE A 335 -9.68 15.83 -3.37
C ILE A 335 -9.01 15.32 -2.10
N GLY A 336 -8.89 14.00 -1.99
CA GLY A 336 -8.32 13.36 -0.81
C GLY A 336 -7.25 12.34 -1.16
N HIS A 337 -6.17 12.30 -0.39
CA HIS A 337 -5.12 11.29 -0.53
C HIS A 337 -5.15 10.29 0.63
N SER A 338 -5.01 8.98 0.37
CA SER A 338 -4.91 7.94 1.42
C SER A 338 -6.14 7.95 2.33
N PHE A 339 -5.96 8.15 3.64
CA PHE A 339 -7.08 8.35 4.58
C PHE A 339 -7.95 9.57 4.22
N GLY A 340 -7.35 10.60 3.63
CA GLY A 340 -8.08 11.72 3.05
C GLY A 340 -8.91 11.32 1.84
N GLY A 341 -8.49 10.33 1.04
CA GLY A 341 -9.28 9.77 -0.06
C GLY A 341 -10.51 9.03 0.46
N GLY A 342 -10.35 8.27 1.54
CA GLY A 342 -11.47 7.69 2.29
C GLY A 342 -12.43 8.75 2.86
N THR A 343 -11.88 9.85 3.41
CA THR A 343 -12.66 11.01 3.87
C THR A 343 -13.46 11.63 2.71
N ALA A 344 -12.83 11.78 1.53
CA ALA A 344 -13.49 12.29 0.32
C ALA A 344 -14.67 11.40 -0.10
N MET A 345 -14.51 10.07 -0.06
CA MET A 345 -15.61 9.13 -0.34
C MET A 345 -16.74 9.23 0.70
N SER A 346 -16.42 9.43 1.98
CA SER A 346 -17.42 9.56 3.03
C SER A 346 -18.26 10.84 2.89
N ILE A 347 -17.62 12.00 2.68
CA ILE A 347 -18.35 13.26 2.49
C ILE A 347 -19.05 13.36 1.12
N ALA A 348 -18.62 12.56 0.14
CA ALA A 348 -19.30 12.40 -1.15
C ALA A 348 -20.63 11.62 -1.04
N GLY A 349 -20.92 11.00 0.12
CA GLY A 349 -22.15 10.26 0.37
C GLY A 349 -21.95 8.79 0.75
N GLY A 350 -20.71 8.29 0.76
CA GLY A 350 -20.41 6.93 1.19
C GLY A 350 -20.84 6.69 2.65
N GLU A 351 -21.68 5.68 2.88
CA GLU A 351 -22.14 5.31 4.23
C GLU A 351 -21.07 4.49 4.95
N LEU A 352 -20.58 5.00 6.08
CA LEU A 352 -19.67 4.28 6.96
C LEU A 352 -20.44 3.13 7.63
N GLN A 353 -19.98 1.89 7.47
CA GLN A 353 -20.60 0.65 7.99
C GLN A 353 -19.70 0.03 9.08
N VAL A 354 -19.90 0.48 10.32
CA VAL A 354 -19.14 0.06 11.50
C VAL A 354 -19.51 -1.36 11.94
N ASP A 355 -20.75 -1.79 11.72
CA ASP A 355 -21.17 -3.19 11.87
C ASP A 355 -20.27 -4.15 11.07
N PHE A 356 -20.04 -3.86 9.79
CA PHE A 356 -19.14 -4.63 8.93
C PHE A 356 -17.68 -4.60 9.44
N LEU A 357 -17.21 -3.44 9.91
CA LEU A 357 -15.88 -3.33 10.51
C LEU A 357 -15.74 -4.20 11.77
N ARG A 358 -16.75 -4.25 12.64
CA ARG A 358 -16.69 -5.08 13.85
C ARG A 358 -16.62 -6.57 13.51
N GLU A 359 -17.35 -7.00 12.49
CA GLU A 359 -17.29 -8.38 12.02
C GLU A 359 -15.92 -8.71 11.41
N ARG A 360 -15.51 -7.94 10.39
CA ARG A 360 -14.28 -8.21 9.65
C ARG A 360 -13.05 -8.05 10.53
N CYS A 361 -12.93 -6.96 11.28
CA CYS A 361 -11.78 -6.68 12.15
C CYS A 361 -11.72 -7.56 13.41
N ALA A 362 -12.71 -8.40 13.69
CA ALA A 362 -12.65 -9.42 14.75
C ALA A 362 -12.13 -10.78 14.23
N GLN A 363 -12.34 -11.07 12.94
CA GLN A 363 -11.88 -12.31 12.29
C GLN A 363 -10.39 -12.27 11.92
N PHE A 364 -9.81 -11.07 11.81
CA PHE A 364 -8.38 -10.88 11.62
C PHE A 364 -7.64 -10.98 12.96
N LEU A 365 -7.10 -12.15 13.26
CA LEU A 365 -6.10 -12.33 14.33
C LEU A 365 -4.86 -11.48 14.00
N ASP A 366 -4.80 -10.24 14.48
CA ASP A 366 -3.66 -9.31 14.76
C ASP A 366 -2.32 -9.36 13.97
N THR A 367 -2.17 -10.16 12.90
CA THR A 367 -0.85 -10.43 12.28
C THR A 367 -0.86 -10.48 10.75
N THR A 368 -1.95 -10.12 10.06
CA THR A 368 -2.06 -10.25 8.58
C THR A 368 -2.66 -9.03 7.87
N VAL A 369 -2.85 -7.92 8.58
CA VAL A 369 -3.59 -6.75 8.08
C VAL A 369 -2.63 -5.78 7.40
N ASN A 370 -2.92 -5.33 6.18
CA ASN A 370 -2.13 -4.25 5.57
C ASN A 370 -2.40 -2.91 6.30
N PHE A 371 -1.52 -1.92 6.14
CA PHE A 371 -1.64 -0.66 6.89
C PHE A 371 -3.00 0.03 6.70
N GLY A 372 -3.51 0.10 5.47
CA GLY A 372 -4.80 0.72 5.14
C GLY A 372 -6.00 0.04 5.81
N GLU A 373 -6.04 -1.29 5.83
CA GLU A 373 -7.07 -2.06 6.54
C GLU A 373 -6.96 -1.87 8.06
N GLY A 374 -5.73 -1.86 8.60
CA GLY A 374 -5.47 -1.65 10.03
C GLY A 374 -5.94 -0.27 10.50
N LEU A 375 -5.73 0.75 9.66
CA LEU A 375 -6.23 2.10 9.90
C LEU A 375 -7.75 2.12 9.97
N GLN A 376 -8.44 1.49 9.01
CA GLN A 376 -9.91 1.42 8.99
C GLN A 376 -10.47 0.70 10.21
N CYS A 377 -9.80 -0.35 10.69
CA CYS A 377 -10.22 -1.09 11.87
C CYS A 377 -10.23 -0.28 13.18
N VAL A 378 -9.57 0.88 13.24
CA VAL A 378 -9.70 1.81 14.37
C VAL A 378 -11.17 2.20 14.60
N ALA A 379 -11.92 2.43 13.52
CA ALA A 379 -13.33 2.84 13.57
C ALA A 379 -14.29 1.79 14.15
N LYS A 380 -13.87 0.51 14.30
CA LYS A 380 -14.74 -0.56 14.82
C LYS A 380 -15.32 -0.28 16.22
N THR A 381 -14.67 0.62 16.97
CA THR A 381 -15.04 1.03 18.32
C THR A 381 -16.01 2.22 18.37
N LEU A 382 -16.41 2.76 17.22
CA LEU A 382 -17.48 3.76 17.15
C LEU A 382 -18.79 3.18 17.70
N PRO A 383 -19.61 4.00 18.37
CA PRO A 383 -20.79 3.50 19.11
C PRO A 383 -21.96 3.11 18.20
N GLN A 384 -22.16 3.77 17.07
CA GLN A 384 -23.25 3.45 16.14
C GLN A 384 -22.77 2.51 15.04
N ASP A 385 -23.71 1.75 14.48
CA ASP A 385 -23.42 0.80 13.41
C ASP A 385 -23.16 1.48 12.08
N ARG A 386 -23.83 2.62 11.82
CA ARG A 386 -23.80 3.27 10.52
C ARG A 386 -23.78 4.79 10.65
N TYR A 387 -23.03 5.46 9.76
CA TYR A 387 -22.98 6.91 9.71
C TYR A 387 -23.09 7.41 8.27
N ARG A 388 -23.93 8.42 8.07
CA ARG A 388 -24.04 9.19 6.82
C ARG A 388 -23.47 10.57 7.06
N LEU A 389 -22.33 10.84 6.42
CA LEU A 389 -21.53 12.05 6.65
C LEU A 389 -21.48 12.95 5.40
N GLY A 390 -22.35 12.68 4.43
CA GLY A 390 -22.39 13.41 3.18
C GLY A 390 -22.78 14.88 3.38
N ASP A 391 -22.16 15.76 2.59
CA ASP A 391 -22.50 17.19 2.54
C ASP A 391 -23.06 17.53 1.16
N PRO A 392 -24.31 18.04 1.04
CA PRO A 392 -24.95 18.27 -0.24
C PRO A 392 -24.26 19.34 -1.11
N ARG A 393 -23.34 20.12 -0.55
CA ARG A 393 -22.53 21.09 -1.30
C ARG A 393 -21.42 20.44 -2.12
N ILE A 394 -21.02 19.21 -1.77
CA ILE A 394 -20.05 18.44 -2.56
C ILE A 394 -20.74 17.91 -3.81
N LYS A 395 -20.18 18.24 -4.97
CA LYS A 395 -20.71 17.89 -6.30
C LYS A 395 -19.79 16.98 -7.09
N GLN A 396 -18.53 16.85 -6.70
CA GLN A 396 -17.54 15.95 -7.30
C GLN A 396 -16.51 15.52 -6.26
N ALA A 397 -15.93 14.33 -6.43
CA ALA A 397 -14.86 13.84 -5.56
C ALA A 397 -13.72 13.20 -6.35
N ILE A 398 -12.49 13.40 -5.88
CA ILE A 398 -11.30 12.67 -6.31
C ILE A 398 -10.70 11.97 -5.09
N ALA A 399 -10.52 10.66 -5.18
CA ALA A 399 -9.78 9.87 -4.22
C ALA A 399 -8.46 9.37 -4.83
N LEU A 400 -7.35 9.87 -4.30
CA LEU A 400 -6.01 9.49 -4.68
C LEU A 400 -5.51 8.42 -3.70
N ASN A 401 -5.21 7.22 -4.18
CA ASN A 401 -4.78 6.09 -3.37
C ASN A 401 -5.64 5.89 -2.09
N PRO A 402 -6.98 5.84 -2.17
CA PRO A 402 -7.83 5.88 -0.97
C PRO A 402 -7.69 4.64 -0.06
N THR A 403 -7.93 4.82 1.25
CA THR A 403 -8.31 3.73 2.16
C THR A 403 -9.83 3.55 2.13
N THR A 404 -10.36 2.46 1.59
CA THR A 404 -11.82 2.23 1.47
C THR A 404 -12.27 0.77 1.58
N SER A 405 -11.35 -0.19 1.67
CA SER A 405 -11.61 -1.64 1.57
C SER A 405 -12.63 -2.19 2.56
N LEU A 406 -12.69 -1.64 3.79
CA LEU A 406 -13.50 -2.17 4.88
C LEU A 406 -14.57 -1.19 5.35
N MET A 407 -14.25 0.09 5.48
CA MET A 407 -15.09 1.02 6.25
C MET A 407 -16.46 1.32 5.62
N PHE A 408 -16.63 1.08 4.33
CA PHE A 408 -17.91 1.25 3.64
C PHE A 408 -18.69 -0.07 3.47
N GLY A 409 -18.17 -1.18 3.98
CA GLY A 409 -18.80 -2.49 3.81
C GLY A 409 -19.01 -2.88 2.34
N GLU A 410 -20.08 -3.65 2.08
CA GLU A 410 -20.39 -4.08 0.71
C GLU A 410 -21.14 -3.02 -0.08
N THR A 411 -22.02 -2.26 0.58
CA THR A 411 -23.00 -1.38 -0.10
C THR A 411 -22.80 0.11 0.17
N GLY A 412 -21.92 0.50 1.09
CA GLY A 412 -21.84 1.90 1.54
C GLY A 412 -21.43 2.88 0.44
N LEU A 413 -20.59 2.44 -0.51
CA LEU A 413 -20.17 3.25 -1.66
C LEU A 413 -21.23 3.39 -2.75
N GLU A 414 -22.26 2.53 -2.77
CA GLU A 414 -23.38 2.65 -3.72
C GLU A 414 -24.21 3.93 -3.47
N ASN A 415 -24.12 4.49 -2.25
CA ASN A 415 -24.79 5.73 -1.87
C ASN A 415 -24.13 7.00 -2.46
N ILE A 416 -22.94 6.90 -3.05
CA ILE A 416 -22.30 8.04 -3.74
C ILE A 416 -23.06 8.29 -5.04
N GLN A 417 -23.65 9.49 -5.16
CA GLN A 417 -24.47 9.91 -6.30
C GLN A 417 -23.80 10.98 -7.18
N ILE A 418 -22.57 11.36 -6.87
CA ILE A 418 -21.83 12.42 -7.57
C ILE A 418 -20.67 11.86 -8.40
N PRO A 419 -20.26 12.55 -9.49
CA PRO A 419 -19.10 12.17 -10.27
C PRO A 419 -17.85 11.94 -9.40
N THR A 420 -17.25 10.77 -9.54
CA THR A 420 -16.14 10.34 -8.68
C THR A 420 -14.97 9.77 -9.47
N LEU A 421 -13.76 10.28 -9.23
CA LEU A 421 -12.53 9.74 -9.81
C LEU A 421 -11.70 9.06 -8.73
N ILE A 422 -11.21 7.86 -9.01
CA ILE A 422 -10.25 7.14 -8.16
C ILE A 422 -8.94 7.01 -8.95
N LEU A 423 -7.83 7.43 -8.33
CA LEU A 423 -6.48 7.14 -8.82
C LEU A 423 -5.92 5.98 -8.01
N ALA A 424 -5.48 4.94 -8.72
CA ALA A 424 -4.88 3.74 -8.18
C ALA A 424 -3.42 3.58 -8.59
N SER A 425 -2.54 3.37 -7.61
CA SER A 425 -1.09 3.26 -7.80
C SER A 425 -0.63 1.81 -7.69
N SER A 426 -0.09 1.24 -8.76
CA SER A 426 0.10 -0.23 -8.84
C SER A 426 1.14 -0.79 -7.86
N ALA A 427 2.09 0.04 -7.42
CA ALA A 427 3.14 -0.34 -6.48
C ALA A 427 2.88 0.19 -5.05
N ASP A 428 1.66 0.64 -4.77
CA ASP A 428 1.25 1.11 -3.44
C ASP A 428 1.21 -0.04 -2.42
N GLN A 429 2.13 0.00 -1.46
CA GLN A 429 2.22 -0.98 -0.36
C GLN A 429 1.45 -0.55 0.89
N VAL A 430 0.92 0.67 0.95
CA VAL A 430 0.21 1.20 2.11
C VAL A 430 -1.29 0.97 1.94
N THR A 431 -1.80 1.29 0.76
CA THR A 431 -3.18 1.05 0.33
C THR A 431 -3.15 0.28 -0.99
N PRO A 432 -3.09 -1.06 -0.97
CA PRO A 432 -2.88 -1.82 -2.19
C PRO A 432 -3.95 -1.60 -3.26
N ALA A 433 -3.50 -1.43 -4.52
CA ALA A 433 -4.35 -1.01 -5.63
C ALA A 433 -5.62 -1.85 -5.81
N LEU A 434 -5.52 -3.17 -5.68
CA LEU A 434 -6.68 -4.04 -5.86
C LEU A 434 -7.69 -3.86 -4.73
N THR A 435 -7.24 -4.09 -3.50
CA THR A 435 -8.10 -4.25 -2.33
C THR A 435 -8.66 -2.93 -1.83
N GLU A 436 -7.89 -1.85 -1.93
CA GLU A 436 -8.25 -0.53 -1.39
C GLU A 436 -8.79 0.44 -2.44
N GLN A 437 -8.53 0.23 -3.73
CA GLN A 437 -8.75 1.27 -4.75
C GLN A 437 -9.67 0.76 -5.89
N ILE A 438 -9.31 -0.35 -6.52
CA ILE A 438 -10.02 -0.91 -7.70
C ILE A 438 -11.34 -1.58 -7.31
N ILE A 439 -11.36 -2.38 -6.23
CA ILE A 439 -12.62 -3.00 -5.75
C ILE A 439 -13.62 -1.92 -5.34
N SER A 440 -13.17 -0.86 -4.67
CA SER A 440 -14.04 0.24 -4.25
C SER A 440 -14.60 1.02 -5.43
N PHE A 441 -13.81 1.22 -6.49
CA PHE A 441 -14.31 1.77 -7.75
C PHE A 441 -15.46 0.95 -8.34
N SER A 442 -15.42 -0.39 -8.26
CA SER A 442 -16.50 -1.22 -8.82
C SER A 442 -17.83 -1.02 -8.09
N LYS A 443 -17.80 -0.65 -6.80
CA LYS A 443 -18.96 -0.45 -5.93
C LYS A 443 -19.67 0.90 -6.07
N ILE A 444 -19.09 1.87 -6.77
CA ILE A 444 -19.70 3.20 -6.97
C ILE A 444 -20.72 3.15 -8.11
N SER A 445 -21.93 3.68 -7.92
CA SER A 445 -22.99 3.68 -8.95
C SER A 445 -23.06 4.97 -9.78
N ALA A 446 -22.51 6.07 -9.28
CA ALA A 446 -22.44 7.35 -9.99
C ALA A 446 -21.45 7.31 -11.17
N PRO A 447 -21.49 8.30 -12.10
CA PRO A 447 -20.45 8.47 -13.10
C PRO A 447 -19.06 8.43 -12.47
N LYS A 448 -18.19 7.56 -12.97
CA LYS A 448 -16.93 7.25 -12.30
C LYS A 448 -15.79 7.05 -13.27
N TRP A 449 -14.59 7.34 -12.79
CA TRP A 449 -13.33 7.15 -13.51
C TRP A 449 -12.33 6.45 -12.59
N LEU A 450 -11.65 5.45 -13.11
CA LEU A 450 -10.51 4.79 -12.48
C LEU A 450 -9.28 5.08 -13.31
N ILE A 451 -8.30 5.73 -12.70
CA ILE A 451 -6.98 5.93 -13.27
C ILE A 451 -6.02 4.93 -12.61
N GLY A 452 -5.49 3.98 -13.36
CA GLY A 452 -4.39 3.12 -12.91
C GLY A 452 -3.04 3.67 -13.38
N ILE A 453 -2.12 3.89 -12.45
CA ILE A 453 -0.75 4.32 -12.76
C ILE A 453 0.23 3.22 -12.37
N MET A 454 0.91 2.68 -13.38
CA MET A 454 1.85 1.58 -13.24
C MET A 454 3.17 2.12 -12.70
N GLY A 455 3.74 1.45 -11.69
CA GLY A 455 5.00 1.85 -11.04
C GLY A 455 4.85 2.96 -9.99
N ALA A 456 3.71 3.65 -9.93
CA ALA A 456 3.43 4.62 -8.87
C ALA A 456 3.29 3.93 -7.51
N THR A 457 3.78 4.61 -6.47
CA THR A 457 3.77 4.18 -5.07
C THR A 457 2.83 5.05 -4.23
N HIS A 458 2.68 4.76 -2.94
CA HIS A 458 1.77 5.53 -2.09
C HIS A 458 2.18 7.01 -2.01
N GLY A 459 3.48 7.26 -1.83
CA GLY A 459 4.09 8.57 -1.71
C GLY A 459 4.15 9.35 -3.02
N SER A 460 3.88 8.73 -4.17
CA SER A 460 3.99 9.40 -5.48
C SER A 460 3.00 10.54 -5.67
N ILE A 461 1.97 10.64 -4.83
CA ILE A 461 0.99 11.73 -4.84
C ILE A 461 1.47 12.95 -4.04
N LYS A 462 2.46 12.77 -3.17
CA LYS A 462 2.83 13.79 -2.19
C LYS A 462 3.64 14.91 -2.81
N ASP A 463 3.41 16.13 -2.34
CA ASP A 463 4.26 17.28 -2.66
C ASP A 463 5.74 16.96 -2.36
N PRO A 464 6.67 17.35 -3.24
CA PRO A 464 8.10 17.15 -3.01
C PRO A 464 8.59 17.71 -1.66
N ILE A 465 8.04 18.84 -1.19
CA ILE A 465 8.43 19.40 0.12
C ILE A 465 8.06 18.46 1.27
N SER A 466 6.93 17.75 1.14
CA SER A 466 6.45 16.79 2.13
C SER A 466 7.26 15.48 2.14
N THR A 467 8.17 15.29 1.18
CA THR A 467 8.96 14.06 0.99
C THR A 467 10.48 14.29 0.97
N ALA A 468 10.95 15.53 1.06
CA ALA A 468 12.37 15.89 0.96
C ALA A 468 13.31 15.09 1.90
N ASN A 469 12.87 14.79 3.13
CA ASN A 469 13.68 14.00 4.08
C ASN A 469 13.73 12.49 3.77
N ARG A 470 12.84 11.99 2.90
CA ARG A 470 12.74 10.56 2.55
C ARG A 470 13.52 10.19 1.30
N GLU A 471 13.74 11.13 0.38
CA GLU A 471 14.62 10.95 -0.79
C GLU A 471 16.05 10.60 -0.37
N GLU A 472 16.54 11.18 0.72
CA GLU A 472 17.90 10.91 1.25
C GLU A 472 18.08 9.51 1.86
N GLN A 473 16.98 8.79 2.16
CA GLN A 473 17.03 7.50 2.88
C GLN A 473 16.84 6.27 1.98
N GLY A 474 16.80 6.43 0.64
CA GLY A 474 16.86 5.31 -0.31
C GLY A 474 15.68 4.33 -0.23
N GLY A 475 14.47 4.84 0.02
CA GLY A 475 13.26 4.03 0.06
C GLY A 475 12.83 3.48 -1.31
N VAL A 476 11.97 2.46 -1.30
CA VAL A 476 11.28 1.87 -2.49
C VAL A 476 10.20 2.82 -3.06
N GLU A 477 9.89 3.91 -2.34
CA GLU A 477 8.86 4.89 -2.73
C GLU A 477 9.37 5.81 -3.84
N VAL A 478 8.51 6.06 -4.84
CA VAL A 478 8.73 6.99 -5.93
C VAL A 478 8.17 8.36 -5.54
N VAL A 479 9.04 9.32 -5.24
CA VAL A 479 8.68 10.65 -4.72
C VAL A 479 9.50 11.77 -5.37
N GLY A 480 9.15 13.03 -5.08
CA GLY A 480 9.86 14.22 -5.55
C GLY A 480 10.11 14.22 -7.05
N GLU A 481 11.36 14.35 -7.48
CA GLU A 481 11.72 14.42 -8.91
C GLU A 481 11.37 13.12 -9.66
N GLN A 482 11.43 11.96 -8.99
CA GLN A 482 11.04 10.69 -9.61
C GLN A 482 9.56 10.64 -9.96
N ALA A 483 8.72 11.43 -9.27
CA ALA A 483 7.28 11.51 -9.48
C ALA A 483 6.87 12.72 -10.36
N ALA A 484 7.81 13.47 -10.94
CA ALA A 484 7.52 14.72 -11.65
C ALA A 484 6.53 14.57 -12.81
N ASP A 485 6.70 13.54 -13.66
CA ASP A 485 5.78 13.23 -14.77
C ASP A 485 4.36 12.91 -14.26
N LEU A 486 4.29 12.16 -13.16
CA LEU A 486 3.03 11.81 -12.51
C LEU A 486 2.36 13.06 -11.91
N HIS A 487 3.12 13.95 -11.27
CA HIS A 487 2.59 15.22 -10.77
C HIS A 487 2.03 16.09 -11.90
N ARG A 488 2.68 16.12 -13.08
CA ARG A 488 2.13 16.80 -14.27
C ARG A 488 0.79 16.20 -14.66
N TYR A 489 0.69 14.87 -14.74
CA TYR A 489 -0.58 14.21 -15.07
C TYR A 489 -1.68 14.49 -14.02
N ILE A 490 -1.35 14.47 -12.71
CA ILE A 490 -2.31 14.78 -11.65
C ILE A 490 -2.81 16.24 -11.74
N LYS A 491 -1.92 17.19 -12.06
CA LYS A 491 -2.32 18.59 -12.31
C LYS A 491 -3.38 18.67 -13.42
N VAL A 492 -3.13 18.00 -14.55
CA VAL A 492 -4.07 17.96 -15.67
C VAL A 492 -5.41 17.34 -15.29
N ILE A 493 -5.42 16.14 -14.71
CA ILE A 493 -6.68 15.43 -14.45
C ILE A 493 -7.51 16.11 -13.36
N THR A 494 -6.86 16.69 -12.33
CA THR A 494 -7.58 17.43 -11.28
C THR A 494 -8.20 18.71 -11.84
N LEU A 495 -7.48 19.45 -12.69
CA LEU A 495 -8.01 20.63 -13.38
C LEU A 495 -9.15 20.27 -14.34
N ALA A 496 -8.97 19.23 -15.16
CA ALA A 496 -9.96 18.81 -16.14
C ALA A 496 -11.25 18.30 -15.48
N PHE A 497 -11.13 17.60 -14.35
CA PHE A 497 -12.27 17.13 -13.57
C PHE A 497 -13.03 18.29 -12.94
N ALA A 498 -12.32 19.23 -12.31
CA ALA A 498 -12.92 20.45 -11.75
C ALA A 498 -13.60 21.31 -12.82
N ALA A 499 -13.03 21.38 -14.03
CA ALA A 499 -13.59 22.13 -15.14
C ALA A 499 -14.94 21.58 -15.63
N GLN A 500 -15.26 20.30 -15.38
CA GLN A 500 -16.58 19.73 -15.70
C GLN A 500 -17.74 20.44 -14.97
N MET A 501 -17.43 21.14 -13.87
CA MET A 501 -18.36 22.00 -13.15
C MET A 501 -18.39 23.44 -13.67
N THR A 502 -17.89 23.71 -14.87
CA THR A 502 -17.81 25.07 -15.44
C THR A 502 -18.31 25.06 -16.89
N PRO A 503 -18.58 26.24 -17.50
CA PRO A 503 -18.87 26.31 -18.93
C PRO A 503 -17.74 25.76 -19.83
N GLN A 504 -16.51 25.65 -19.32
CA GLN A 504 -15.36 25.09 -20.05
C GLN A 504 -15.32 23.55 -20.03
N GLY A 505 -16.27 22.86 -19.39
CA GLY A 505 -16.22 21.40 -19.20
C GLY A 505 -16.01 20.60 -20.48
N GLU A 506 -16.67 20.98 -21.58
CA GLU A 506 -16.52 20.29 -22.87
C GLU A 506 -15.11 20.42 -23.45
N GLU A 507 -14.42 21.56 -23.27
CA GLU A 507 -13.04 21.76 -23.72
C GLU A 507 -12.06 20.84 -22.97
N TYR A 508 -12.37 20.53 -21.70
CA TYR A 508 -11.53 19.70 -20.85
C TYR A 508 -11.85 18.20 -20.92
N LYS A 509 -12.93 17.81 -21.60
CA LYS A 509 -13.42 16.43 -21.63
C LYS A 509 -12.40 15.46 -22.24
N ILE A 510 -11.61 15.92 -23.21
CA ILE A 510 -10.55 15.13 -23.85
C ILE A 510 -9.50 14.65 -22.85
N PHE A 511 -9.24 15.39 -21.77
CA PHE A 511 -8.24 15.02 -20.76
C PHE A 511 -8.73 13.95 -19.77
N LEU A 512 -10.02 13.58 -19.83
CA LEU A 512 -10.66 12.56 -19.00
C LEU A 512 -10.99 11.30 -19.80
N THR A 513 -10.27 11.04 -20.90
CA THR A 513 -10.48 9.86 -21.76
C THR A 513 -9.33 8.85 -21.67
N PRO A 514 -9.59 7.57 -22.03
CA PRO A 514 -8.55 6.55 -22.14
C PRO A 514 -7.42 6.94 -23.09
N GLU A 515 -7.74 7.65 -24.19
CA GLU A 515 -6.77 8.09 -25.20
C GLU A 515 -5.80 9.12 -24.64
N TYR A 516 -6.28 10.09 -23.85
CA TYR A 516 -5.39 11.05 -23.20
C TYR A 516 -4.51 10.40 -22.13
N ALA A 517 -5.07 9.49 -21.33
CA ALA A 517 -4.28 8.72 -20.36
C ALA A 517 -3.15 7.92 -21.05
N GLN A 518 -3.44 7.35 -22.21
CA GLN A 518 -2.44 6.66 -23.01
C GLN A 518 -1.41 7.62 -23.64
N TYR A 519 -1.85 8.77 -24.15
CA TYR A 519 -0.98 9.83 -24.66
C TYR A 519 -0.03 10.38 -23.58
N ALA A 520 -0.53 10.59 -22.36
CA ALA A 520 0.25 11.11 -21.24
C ALA A 520 1.11 10.05 -20.53
N SER A 521 1.02 8.77 -20.94
CA SER A 521 1.82 7.69 -20.38
C SER A 521 3.30 7.89 -20.70
N THR A 522 4.18 7.70 -19.70
CA THR A 522 5.63 7.67 -19.90
C THR A 522 6.17 6.24 -19.76
N GLN A 523 7.45 6.03 -20.08
CA GLN A 523 8.08 4.73 -19.83
C GLN A 523 8.11 4.37 -18.34
N GLY A 524 8.27 5.38 -17.47
CA GLY A 524 8.27 5.21 -16.01
C GLY A 524 6.86 5.02 -15.45
N PHE A 525 5.88 5.74 -16.01
CA PHE A 525 4.49 5.67 -15.58
C PHE A 525 3.55 5.43 -16.78
N PRO A 526 3.34 4.17 -17.17
CA PRO A 526 2.19 3.83 -17.99
C PRO A 526 0.90 4.18 -17.23
N ILE A 527 -0.07 4.83 -17.88
CA ILE A 527 -1.31 5.33 -17.26
C ILE A 527 -2.52 4.83 -18.03
N ARG A 528 -3.52 4.26 -17.32
CA ARG A 528 -4.77 3.81 -17.91
C ARG A 528 -5.94 4.48 -17.24
N LEU A 529 -6.93 4.88 -18.02
CA LEU A 529 -8.17 5.42 -17.53
C LEU A 529 -9.31 4.56 -18.06
N VAL A 530 -10.22 4.16 -17.17
CA VAL A 530 -11.45 3.43 -17.50
C VAL A 530 -12.62 4.01 -16.73
N THR A 531 -13.82 3.92 -17.29
CA THR A 531 -15.08 4.29 -16.62
C THR A 531 -15.85 3.08 -16.11
N GLU A 532 -15.49 1.89 -16.59
CA GLU A 532 -16.02 0.60 -16.17
C GLU A 532 -14.89 -0.43 -16.13
N ILE A 533 -15.00 -1.42 -15.25
CA ILE A 533 -14.05 -2.54 -15.24
C ILE A 533 -14.53 -3.55 -16.30
N PRO A 534 -13.67 -3.96 -17.26
CA PRO A 534 -14.03 -4.98 -18.25
C PRO A 534 -14.52 -6.28 -17.59
N ALA A 535 -15.50 -6.96 -18.21
CA ALA A 535 -16.11 -8.16 -17.65
C ALA A 535 -15.09 -9.29 -17.39
N ASP A 536 -14.12 -9.48 -18.28
CA ASP A 536 -13.03 -10.47 -18.12
C ASP A 536 -12.08 -10.13 -16.96
N VAL A 537 -11.98 -8.85 -16.61
CA VAL A 537 -11.22 -8.39 -15.43
C VAL A 537 -12.07 -8.52 -14.17
N LEU A 538 -13.39 -8.29 -14.25
CA LEU A 538 -14.34 -8.53 -13.14
C LEU A 538 -14.40 -10.01 -12.72
N GLU A 539 -14.32 -10.94 -13.66
CA GLU A 539 -14.20 -12.37 -13.34
C GLU A 539 -12.94 -12.68 -12.52
N LYS A 540 -11.82 -12.00 -12.83
CA LYS A 540 -10.57 -12.12 -12.07
C LYS A 540 -10.60 -11.41 -10.72
N LEU A 541 -11.52 -10.46 -10.52
CA LEU A 541 -11.75 -9.77 -9.24
C LEU A 541 -12.48 -10.63 -8.22
N GLN A 542 -13.11 -11.73 -8.65
CA GLN A 542 -13.76 -12.69 -7.74
C GLN A 542 -12.69 -13.53 -7.02
N LEU A 543 -11.98 -12.91 -6.07
CA LEU A 543 -11.16 -13.63 -5.11
C LEU A 543 -12.06 -14.62 -4.32
N PRO A 544 -11.59 -15.83 -4.01
CA PRO A 544 -12.36 -16.76 -3.18
C PRO A 544 -12.69 -16.08 -1.84
N ARG A 545 -13.99 -16.07 -1.51
CA ARG A 545 -14.57 -15.44 -0.31
C ARG A 545 -13.98 -15.98 0.98
#